data_AF-A0A932E0P1-F1
#
_entry.id   AF-A0A932E0P1-F1
#
_cell.length_a   1.000
_cell.length_b   1.000
_cell.length_c   1.000
_cell.angle_alpha   90.00
_cell.angle_beta   90.00
_cell.angle_gamma   90.00
#
_symmetry.space_group_name_H-M   'P 1'
#
loop_
_entity.id
_entity.type
_entity.pdbx_description
1 polymer ?
#
loop_
_entity_poly.entity_id
_entity_poly.type
_entity_poly.pdbx_seq_one_letter_code
_entity_poly.pdbx_strand_id
1 'polypeptide(L)' 'VSNGVWFLLVAPKGTPAPVVKYIHDAARASMEEALFVNAMKLRGVDVDYRPGDKLRADLWKEYKLHTDILKRIGMLKK' A
#
# COMPACT_ATOMS: atom_id res chain seq x y z
N VAL A 1 8.80 13.64 4.17
CA VAL A 1 8.40 12.40 3.50
C VAL A 1 8.84 11.28 4.41
N SER A 2 7.93 10.44 4.92
CA SER A 2 8.34 9.23 5.63
C SER A 2 8.97 8.31 4.60
N ASN A 3 10.28 8.06 4.69
CA ASN A 3 11.00 7.12 3.83
C ASN A 3 10.71 5.67 4.27
N GLY A 4 9.43 5.32 4.37
CA GLY A 4 8.95 4.01 4.79
C GLY A 4 8.70 3.08 3.60
N VAL A 5 8.56 1.78 3.88
CA VAL A 5 8.17 0.78 2.89
C VAL A 5 6.68 0.50 3.02
N TRP A 6 5.98 0.36 1.90
CA TRP A 6 4.57 -0.01 1.87
C TRP A 6 4.37 -1.52 1.93
N PHE A 7 3.39 -1.97 2.72
CA PHE A 7 2.80 -3.30 2.59
C PHE A 7 1.43 -3.15 1.92
N LEU A 8 1.27 -3.77 0.75
CA LEU A 8 0.10 -3.61 -0.10
C LEU A 8 -0.70 -4.90 -0.19
N LEU A 9 -2.03 -4.81 -0.09
CA LEU A 9 -2.95 -5.86 -0.51
C LEU A 9 -3.55 -5.48 -1.86
N VAL A 10 -3.26 -6.27 -2.89
CA VAL A 10 -3.67 -6.01 -4.27
C VAL A 10 -4.41 -7.21 -4.84
N ALA A 11 -5.38 -6.94 -5.73
CA ALA A 11 -6.08 -7.96 -6.49
C ALA A 11 -5.71 -7.86 -7.98
N PRO A 12 -5.77 -8.96 -8.74
CA PRO A 12 -5.60 -8.94 -10.19
C PRO A 12 -6.54 -7.95 -10.89
N LYS A 13 -6.09 -7.41 -12.02
CA LYS A 13 -6.95 -6.58 -12.86
C LYS A 13 -8.16 -7.40 -13.34
N GLY A 14 -9.36 -6.85 -13.15
CA GLY A 14 -10.60 -7.52 -13.55
C GLY A 14 -11.19 -8.44 -12.48
N THR A 15 -10.62 -8.51 -11.27
CA THR A 15 -11.28 -9.18 -10.15
C THR A 15 -12.68 -8.58 -9.93
N PRO A 16 -13.74 -9.40 -9.81
CA PRO A 16 -15.10 -8.91 -9.66
C PRO A 16 -15.26 -7.96 -8.46
N ALA A 17 -16.01 -6.87 -8.64
CA ALA A 17 -16.21 -5.86 -7.59
C ALA A 17 -16.72 -6.43 -6.25
N PRO A 18 -17.65 -7.41 -6.20
CA PRO A 18 -18.07 -8.02 -4.94
C PRO A 18 -16.92 -8.75 -4.22
N VAL A 19 -16.03 -9.40 -4.97
CA VAL A 19 -14.86 -10.10 -4.41
C VAL A 19 -13.85 -9.09 -3.87
N VAL A 20 -13.57 -8.02 -4.62
CA VAL A 20 -12.69 -6.93 -4.16
C VAL A 20 -13.24 -6.31 -2.87
N LYS A 21 -14.55 -6.06 -2.80
CA LYS A 21 -15.19 -5.52 -1.60
C LYS A 21 -15.04 -6.45 -0.40
N TYR A 22 -15.32 -7.74 -0.56
CA TYR A 22 -15.17 -8.70 0.52
C TYR A 22 -13.74 -8.74 1.08
N ILE A 23 -12.74 -8.84 0.20
CA ILE A 23 -11.32 -8.87 0.59
C ILE A 23 -10.93 -7.57 1.30
N HIS A 24 -11.35 -6.42 0.75
CA HIS A 24 -11.08 -5.11 1.34
C HIS A 24 -11.65 -5.00 2.76
N ASP A 25 -12.92 -5.35 2.94
CA ASP A 25 -13.62 -5.20 4.22
C ASP A 25 -13.04 -6.16 5.28
N ALA A 26 -12.71 -7.40 4.89
CA ALA A 26 -12.06 -8.36 5.76
C ALA A 26 -10.66 -7.88 6.19
N ALA A 27 -9.85 -7.39 5.25
CA ALA A 27 -8.52 -6.88 5.56
C ALA A 27 -8.58 -5.68 6.51
N ARG A 28 -9.50 -4.74 6.27
CA ARG A 28 -9.72 -3.59 7.15
C ARG A 28 -10.09 -4.04 8.56
N ALA A 29 -11.05 -4.97 8.70
CA ALA A 29 -11.46 -5.48 10.00
C ALA A 29 -10.29 -6.13 10.76
N SER A 30 -9.45 -6.92 10.07
CA SER A 30 -8.26 -7.52 10.68
C SER A 30 -7.24 -6.48 11.16
N MET A 31 -7.13 -5.32 10.51
CA MET A 31 -6.22 -4.24 10.95
C MET A 31 -6.68 -3.56 12.25
N GLU A 32 -7.95 -3.72 12.62
CA GLU A 32 -8.52 -3.21 13.87
C GLU A 32 -8.37 -4.22 15.03
N GLU A 33 -8.02 -5.48 14.74
CA GLU A 33 -7.84 -6.50 15.77
C GLU A 33 -6.58 -6.28 16.61
N ALA A 34 -6.74 -6.34 17.94
CA ALA A 34 -5.64 -6.14 18.89
C ALA A 34 -4.47 -7.09 18.66
N LEU A 35 -4.74 -8.35 18.29
CA LEU A 35 -3.69 -9.33 17.97
C LEU A 35 -2.83 -8.86 16.79
N PHE A 36 -3.47 -8.35 15.72
CA PHE A 36 -2.77 -7.84 14.56
C PHE A 36 -1.97 -6.58 14.90
N VAL A 37 -2.60 -5.60 15.55
CA VAL A 37 -1.96 -4.33 15.94
C VAL A 37 -0.73 -4.58 16.82
N ASN A 38 -0.85 -5.44 17.83
CA ASN A 38 0.28 -5.80 18.70
C ASN A 38 1.39 -6.49 17.91
N ALA A 39 1.03 -7.41 17.01
CA ALA A 39 1.99 -8.12 16.21
C ALA A 39 2.74 -7.20 15.21
N MET A 40 2.10 -6.16 14.68
CA MET A 40 2.74 -5.16 13.82
C MET A 40 3.64 -4.21 14.61
N LYS A 41 3.17 -3.75 15.77
CA LYS A 41 3.96 -2.90 16.68
C LYS A 41 5.26 -3.58 17.12
N LEU A 42 5.21 -4.87 17.46
CA LEU A 42 6.40 -5.66 17.80
C LEU A 42 7.40 -5.78 16.65
N ARG A 43 6.96 -5.62 15.41
CA ARG A 43 7.80 -5.62 14.20
C ARG A 43 8.24 -4.21 13.79
N GLY A 44 7.90 -3.18 14.55
CA GLY A 44 8.19 -1.79 14.21
C GLY A 44 7.40 -1.29 12.99
N VAL A 45 6.26 -1.89 12.71
CA VAL A 45 5.38 -1.51 11.59
C VAL A 45 4.25 -0.65 12.13
N ASP A 46 4.17 0.59 11.66
CA ASP A 46 3.02 1.47 11.90
C ASP A 46 1.86 1.03 11.01
N VAL A 47 0.74 0.68 11.63
CA VAL A 47 -0.48 0.28 10.93
C VAL A 47 -1.20 1.52 10.44
N ASP A 48 -0.96 1.90 9.18
CA ASP A 48 -1.65 2.99 8.48
C ASP A 48 -2.60 2.42 7.40
N TYR A 49 -3.88 2.24 7.76
CA TYR A 49 -4.89 1.83 6.79
C TYR A 49 -5.16 2.94 5.77
N ARG A 50 -5.09 2.59 4.47
CA ARG A 50 -5.49 3.47 3.38
C ARG A 50 -6.51 2.79 2.47
N PRO A 51 -7.65 3.45 2.18
CA PRO A 51 -8.60 2.94 1.21
C PRO A 51 -7.99 2.93 -0.20
N GLY A 52 -8.49 2.03 -1.06
CA GLY A 52 -7.90 1.75 -2.37
C GLY A 52 -7.69 2.98 -3.26
N ASP A 53 -8.63 3.93 -3.29
CA ASP A 53 -8.51 5.14 -4.11
C ASP A 53 -7.40 6.08 -3.62
N LYS A 54 -7.29 6.25 -2.30
CA LYS A 54 -6.22 7.05 -1.68
C LYS A 54 -4.86 6.40 -1.92
N LEU A 55 -4.78 5.09 -1.68
CA LEU A 55 -3.57 4.31 -1.92
C LEU A 55 -3.12 4.40 -3.38
N ARG A 56 -4.05 4.30 -4.33
CA ARG A 56 -3.74 4.46 -5.76
C ARG A 56 -3.17 5.85 -6.07
N ALA A 57 -3.76 6.91 -5.51
CA ALA A 57 -3.29 8.27 -5.72
C ALA A 57 -1.87 8.47 -5.14
N ASP A 58 -1.60 7.92 -3.96
CA ASP A 58 -0.28 7.97 -3.32
C ASP A 58 0.77 7.24 -4.14
N LEU A 59 0.48 6.00 -4.56
CA LEU A 59 1.38 5.21 -5.41
C LEU A 59 1.68 5.91 -6.75
N TRP A 60 0.69 6.61 -7.34
CA TRP A 60 0.88 7.35 -8.58
C TRP A 60 1.77 8.58 -8.40
N LYS A 61 1.64 9.27 -7.26
CA LYS A 61 2.53 10.38 -6.90
C LYS A 61 3.95 9.88 -6.69
N GLU A 62 4.12 8.78 -5.97
CA GLU A 62 5.43 8.17 -5.72
C GLU A 62 6.07 7.67 -7.00
N TYR A 63 5.33 7.02 -7.87
CA TYR A 63 5.82 6.57 -9.18
C TYR A 63 6.45 7.71 -9.98
N LYS A 64 5.79 8.88 -10.05
CA LYS A 64 6.31 10.07 -10.73
C LYS A 64 7.58 10.60 -10.07
N LEU A 65 7.55 10.78 -8.74
CA LEU A 65 8.68 11.28 -7.98
C LEU A 65 9.93 10.39 -8.14
N HIS A 66 9.76 9.07 -8.01
CA HIS A 66 10.87 8.13 -8.16
C HIS A 66 11.36 8.05 -9.60
N THR A 67 10.48 8.19 -10.59
CA THR A 67 10.88 8.26 -12.00
C THR A 67 11.81 9.45 -12.26
N ASP A 68 11.49 10.63 -11.72
CA ASP A 68 12.33 11.82 -11.85
C ASP A 68 13.71 11.63 -11.17
N ILE A 69 13.74 10.99 -10.00
CA ILE A 69 14.98 10.66 -9.29
C ILE A 69 15.83 9.69 -10.14
N LEU A 70 15.23 8.58 -10.58
CA LEU A 70 15.91 7.55 -11.39
C LEU A 70 16.45 8.12 -12.70
N LYS A 71 15.72 9.03 -13.34
CA LYS A 71 16.18 9.75 -14.53
C LYS A 71 17.41 10.60 -14.25
N ARG A 72 17.43 11.36 -13.15
CA ARG A 72 18.57 12.23 -12.77
C ARG A 72 19.84 11.44 -12.48
N ILE A 73 19.72 10.26 -11.89
CA ILE A 73 20.86 9.41 -11.53
C ILE A 73 21.24 8.38 -12.61
N GLY A 74 20.61 8.45 -13.80
CA GLY A 74 20.93 7.57 -14.93
C GLY A 74 20.53 6.10 -14.74
N MET A 75 19.59 5.81 -13.84
CA MET A 75 19.14 4.43 -13.52
C MET A 75 17.80 4.06 -14.14
N LEU A 76 17.22 4.93 -14.98
CA LEU A 76 16.01 4.57 -15.73
C LEU A 76 16.37 3.50 -16.77
N LYS A 77 15.68 2.36 -16.72
CA LYS A 77 15.84 1.30 -17.73
C LYS A 77 15.48 1.88 -19.10
N LYS A 78 16.33 1.62 -20.09
CA LYS A 78 16.09 1.96 -21.51
C LYS A 78 14.99 1.07 -22.10
#